data_AF-A0A8J6JWD8-F1
#
_entry.id   AF-A0A8J6JWD8-F1
#
_cell.length_a   1.000
_cell.length_b   1.000
_cell.length_c   1.000
_cell.angle_alpha   90.00
_cell.angle_beta   90.00
_cell.angle_gamma   90.00
#
_symmetry.space_group_name_H-M   'P 1'
#
loop_
_entity.id
_entity.type
_entity.pdbx_description
1 polymer ?
#
loop_
_entity_poly.entity_id
_entity_poly.type
_entity_poly.pdbx_seq_one_letter_code
_entity_poly.pdbx_strand_id
1 'polypeptide(L)'
;FHGHPEWFRPDRLGRYTWDFLRHKDVPIECVDLSGSVATYDGLSNIVKLRELRELNLSRCAYIDDWALSRLHVWKDSLEVLSLAGCLRVTERGLACLHHLRNLKHLDVSDLPAVSHKGLVMILMEEMLPACEIVGIDYTDGLLHEELRRKCA
;
A
#
# COMPACT_ATOMS: atom_id res chain seq x y z
N PHE A 1 -13.33 9.11 7.84
CA PHE A 1 -13.97 8.92 9.16
C PHE A 1 -15.09 7.92 9.00
N HIS A 2 -15.33 7.07 10.00
CA HIS A 2 -16.37 6.04 9.91
C HIS A 2 -17.73 6.65 9.57
N GLY A 3 -18.36 6.13 8.51
CA GLY A 3 -19.68 6.56 8.03
C GLY A 3 -19.71 7.95 7.37
N HIS A 4 -18.56 8.56 7.10
CA HIS A 4 -18.48 9.89 6.47
C HIS A 4 -17.99 9.80 5.02
N PRO A 5 -18.77 10.24 4.02
CA PRO A 5 -18.40 10.11 2.61
C PRO A 5 -17.40 11.18 2.15
N GLU A 6 -17.28 12.30 2.87
CA GLU A 6 -16.38 13.39 2.45
C GLU A 6 -14.97 13.25 3.03
N TRP A 7 -13.98 13.54 2.19
CA TRP A 7 -12.57 13.56 2.52
C TRP A 7 -12.14 14.92 3.08
N PHE A 8 -11.47 14.91 4.24
CA PHE A 8 -10.78 16.08 4.75
C PHE A 8 -9.43 16.22 4.05
N ARG A 9 -9.29 17.27 3.25
CA ARG A 9 -8.10 17.53 2.43
C ARG A 9 -7.70 19.01 2.52
N PRO A 10 -6.42 19.34 2.32
CA PRO A 10 -5.99 20.72 2.36
C PRO A 10 -6.56 21.52 1.18
N ASP A 11 -6.71 22.82 1.37
CA ASP A 11 -7.00 23.76 0.29
C ASP A 11 -5.82 23.87 -0.71
N ARG A 12 -5.99 24.67 -1.76
CA ARG A 12 -4.93 24.89 -2.78
C ARG A 12 -3.63 25.47 -2.22
N LEU A 13 -3.65 25.98 -0.99
CA LEU A 13 -2.51 26.57 -0.29
C LEU A 13 -1.94 25.63 0.77
N GLY A 14 -2.41 24.38 0.84
CA GLY A 14 -1.93 23.39 1.80
C GLY A 14 -2.56 23.49 3.20
N ARG A 15 -3.62 24.28 3.39
CA ARG A 15 -4.22 24.51 4.71
C ARG A 15 -5.43 23.60 4.93
N TYR A 16 -5.51 23.02 6.11
CA TYR A 16 -6.68 22.24 6.54
C TYR A 16 -7.72 23.14 7.22
N THR A 17 -8.99 22.90 6.93
CA THR A 17 -10.08 23.43 7.76
C THR A 17 -10.13 22.67 9.09
N TRP A 18 -10.45 23.35 10.18
CA TRP A 18 -10.49 22.73 11.52
C TRP A 18 -11.76 21.90 11.77
N ASP A 19 -12.64 21.74 10.77
CA ASP A 19 -13.91 21.02 10.93
C ASP A 19 -13.72 19.54 11.28
N PHE A 20 -12.58 18.93 10.95
CA PHE A 20 -12.26 17.57 11.38
C PHE A 20 -12.20 17.43 12.92
N LEU A 21 -11.95 18.51 13.68
CA LEU A 21 -11.96 18.48 15.15
C LEU A 21 -13.34 18.15 15.72
N ARG A 22 -14.42 18.39 14.94
CA ARG A 22 -15.78 17.97 15.32
C ARG A 22 -15.94 16.45 15.33
N HIS A 23 -15.01 15.73 14.69
CA HIS A 23 -15.02 14.28 14.54
C HIS A 23 -13.85 13.62 15.28
N LYS A 24 -13.25 14.29 16.27
CA LYS A 24 -12.06 13.78 17.00
C LYS A 24 -12.27 12.39 17.64
N ASP A 25 -13.51 12.07 18.00
CA ASP A 25 -13.88 10.81 18.66
C ASP A 25 -14.39 9.76 17.65
N VAL A 26 -14.45 10.10 16.36
CA VAL A 26 -14.86 9.21 15.29
C VAL A 26 -13.63 8.49 14.75
N PRO A 27 -13.63 7.15 14.64
CA PRO A 27 -12.50 6.43 14.10
C PRO A 27 -12.23 6.79 12.64
N ILE A 28 -10.94 6.81 12.28
CA ILE A 28 -10.49 7.02 10.90
C ILE A 28 -10.37 5.66 10.22
N GLU A 29 -11.16 5.45 9.18
CA GLU A 29 -11.17 4.20 8.40
C GLU A 29 -10.37 4.29 7.09
N CYS A 30 -10.22 5.48 6.51
CA CYS A 30 -9.54 5.66 5.23
C CYS A 30 -8.49 6.76 5.34
N VAL A 31 -7.29 6.47 4.84
CA VAL A 31 -6.16 7.40 4.80
C VAL A 31 -5.52 7.37 3.42
N ASP A 32 -5.42 8.54 2.79
CA ASP A 32 -4.69 8.72 1.53
C ASP A 32 -3.39 9.49 1.81
N LEU A 33 -2.26 8.82 1.58
CA LEU A 33 -0.91 9.38 1.63
C LEU A 33 -0.22 9.32 0.27
N SER A 34 -0.98 9.12 -0.81
CA SER A 34 -0.41 8.96 -2.15
C SER A 34 0.45 10.16 -2.56
N GLY A 35 1.61 9.89 -3.15
CA GLY A 35 2.59 10.91 -3.54
C GLY A 35 3.22 11.68 -2.39
N SER A 36 2.98 11.28 -1.13
CA SER A 36 3.59 11.94 0.02
C SER A 36 5.04 11.52 0.23
N VAL A 37 5.73 12.25 1.12
CA VAL A 37 7.09 11.93 1.56
C VAL A 37 7.11 11.01 2.80
N ALA A 38 6.05 10.22 3.00
CA ALA A 38 5.95 9.31 4.14
C ALA A 38 7.12 8.31 4.16
N THR A 39 7.76 8.20 5.31
CA THR A 39 8.84 7.25 5.61
C THR A 39 8.36 6.23 6.64
N TYR A 40 9.20 5.25 6.96
CA TYR A 40 9.02 4.38 8.13
C TYR A 40 8.58 5.19 9.35
N ASP A 41 9.30 6.25 9.73
CA ASP A 41 8.98 7.09 10.89
C ASP A 41 7.74 7.96 10.68
N GLY A 42 7.50 8.42 9.45
CA GLY A 42 6.29 9.17 9.09
C GLY A 42 4.99 8.40 9.37
N LEU A 43 5.02 7.06 9.27
CA LEU A 43 3.85 6.22 9.57
C LEU A 43 3.51 6.15 11.08
N SER A 44 4.41 6.60 11.97
CA SER A 44 4.22 6.53 13.43
C SER A 44 2.95 7.25 13.94
N ASN A 45 2.47 8.24 13.19
CA ASN A 45 1.26 8.98 13.52
C ASN A 45 -0.01 8.19 13.18
N ILE A 46 0.00 7.42 12.10
CA ILE A 46 -1.19 6.71 11.62
C ILE A 46 -1.33 5.32 12.24
N VAL A 47 -0.25 4.66 12.68
CA VAL A 47 -0.31 3.32 13.33
C VAL A 47 -1.19 3.26 14.59
N LYS A 48 -1.59 4.42 15.15
CA LYS A 48 -2.56 4.50 16.25
C LYS A 48 -4.02 4.31 15.81
N LEU A 49 -4.31 4.42 14.51
CA LEU A 49 -5.65 4.33 13.93
C LEU A 49 -6.07 2.86 13.80
N ARG A 50 -6.58 2.25 14.88
CA ARG A 50 -6.85 0.80 14.93
C ARG A 50 -7.93 0.33 13.96
N GLU A 51 -8.88 1.21 13.63
CA GLU A 51 -10.01 0.93 12.74
C GLU A 51 -9.72 1.27 11.27
N LEU A 52 -8.45 1.40 10.88
CA LEU A 52 -8.08 1.71 9.51
C LEU A 52 -8.41 0.54 8.57
N ARG A 53 -9.25 0.79 7.57
CA ARG A 53 -9.67 -0.16 6.53
C ARG A 53 -8.99 0.08 5.19
N GLU A 54 -8.74 1.34 4.82
CA GLU A 54 -8.18 1.71 3.54
C GLU A 54 -6.94 2.57 3.71
N LEU A 55 -5.84 2.17 3.08
CA LEU A 55 -4.58 2.89 3.09
C LEU A 55 -4.01 3.01 1.68
N ASN A 56 -3.90 4.23 1.18
CA ASN A 56 -3.24 4.50 -0.09
C ASN A 56 -1.82 5.04 0.15
N LEU A 57 -0.82 4.25 -0.22
CA LEU A 57 0.61 4.63 -0.20
C LEU A 57 1.18 4.75 -1.63
N SER A 58 0.34 4.79 -2.65
CA SER A 58 0.81 4.84 -4.04
C SER A 58 1.75 6.02 -4.28
N ARG A 59 2.79 5.81 -5.08
CA ARG A 59 3.80 6.81 -5.47
C ARG A 59 4.54 7.44 -4.28
N CYS A 60 4.58 6.78 -3.12
CA CYS A 60 5.41 7.23 -2.00
C CYS A 60 6.86 6.78 -2.20
N ALA A 61 7.74 7.73 -2.57
CA ALA A 61 9.12 7.43 -2.94
C ALA A 61 9.98 6.85 -1.80
N TYR A 62 9.56 7.03 -0.55
CA TYR A 62 10.33 6.63 0.64
C TYR A 62 9.75 5.42 1.40
N ILE A 63 8.62 4.86 0.95
CA ILE A 63 8.09 3.61 1.49
C ILE A 63 8.95 2.45 0.98
N ASP A 64 9.52 1.69 1.91
CA ASP A 64 10.33 0.51 1.68
C ASP A 64 9.83 -0.69 2.50
N ASP A 65 10.53 -1.83 2.41
CA ASP A 65 10.16 -3.06 3.11
C ASP A 65 10.04 -2.88 4.63
N TRP A 66 10.86 -2.02 5.22
CA TRP A 66 10.80 -1.71 6.65
C TRP A 66 9.52 -0.94 6.98
N ALA A 67 9.13 0.03 6.15
CA ALA A 67 7.83 0.71 6.28
C ALA A 67 6.66 -0.29 6.18
N LEU A 68 6.69 -1.23 5.23
CA LEU A 68 5.67 -2.26 5.09
C LEU A 68 5.59 -3.20 6.29
N SER A 69 6.72 -3.49 6.93
CA SER A 69 6.73 -4.32 8.14
C SER A 69 5.88 -3.73 9.27
N ARG A 70 5.64 -2.41 9.31
CA ARG A 70 4.75 -1.78 10.32
C ARG A 70 3.27 -2.02 10.09
N LEU A 71 2.86 -2.38 8.87
CA LEU A 71 1.42 -2.49 8.55
C LEU A 71 0.73 -3.61 9.33
N HIS A 72 1.49 -4.55 9.92
CA HIS A 72 0.97 -5.62 10.78
C HIS A 72 0.09 -5.11 11.93
N VAL A 73 0.20 -3.84 12.34
CA VAL A 73 -0.66 -3.25 13.38
C VAL A 73 -2.13 -3.20 12.99
N TRP A 74 -2.44 -3.28 11.69
CA TRP A 74 -3.78 -3.30 11.11
C TRP A 74 -4.17 -4.69 10.56
N LYS A 75 -3.52 -5.75 11.05
CA LYS A 75 -3.76 -7.14 10.63
C LYS A 75 -5.24 -7.57 10.65
N ASP A 76 -6.03 -6.99 11.56
CA ASP A 76 -7.42 -7.34 11.81
C ASP A 76 -8.41 -6.31 11.21
N SER A 77 -7.94 -5.22 10.60
CA SER A 77 -8.81 -4.12 10.12
C SER A 77 -8.57 -3.68 8.68
N LEU A 78 -7.34 -3.78 8.16
CA LEU A 78 -7.03 -3.29 6.81
C LEU A 78 -7.65 -4.20 5.73
N GLU A 79 -8.42 -3.59 4.84
CA GLU A 79 -9.15 -4.23 3.75
C GLU A 79 -8.59 -3.84 2.37
N VAL A 80 -8.11 -2.60 2.22
CA VAL A 80 -7.59 -2.07 0.95
C VAL A 80 -6.22 -1.43 1.16
N LEU A 81 -5.24 -1.85 0.35
CA LEU A 81 -3.90 -1.30 0.33
C LEU A 81 -3.45 -1.04 -1.11
N SER A 82 -3.02 0.18 -1.40
CA SER A 82 -2.31 0.47 -2.66
C SER A 82 -0.86 0.83 -2.39
N LEU A 83 0.05 0.11 -3.05
CA LEU A 83 1.48 0.32 -3.09
C LEU A 83 1.94 0.77 -4.48
N ALA A 84 1.02 1.05 -5.40
CA ALA A 84 1.34 1.30 -6.81
C ALA A 84 2.41 2.39 -6.99
N GLY A 85 3.44 2.13 -7.79
CA GLY A 85 4.51 3.09 -8.04
C GLY A 85 5.46 3.34 -6.87
N CYS A 86 5.43 2.51 -5.81
CA CYS A 86 6.43 2.57 -4.74
C CYS A 86 7.77 2.02 -5.22
N LEU A 87 8.77 2.90 -5.38
CA LEU A 87 10.03 2.56 -6.04
C LEU A 87 10.97 1.66 -5.21
N ARG A 88 10.78 1.60 -3.88
CA ARG A 88 11.71 0.94 -2.93
C ARG A 88 11.10 -0.31 -2.29
N VAL A 89 9.88 -0.68 -2.64
CA VAL A 89 9.22 -1.90 -2.18
C VAL A 89 9.71 -3.08 -2.98
N THR A 90 10.19 -4.11 -2.29
CA THR A 90 10.68 -5.34 -2.88
C THR A 90 9.78 -6.52 -2.53
N GLU A 91 10.11 -7.68 -3.09
CA GLU A 91 9.47 -8.97 -2.82
C GLU A 91 9.48 -9.31 -1.32
N ARG A 92 10.51 -8.88 -0.59
CA ARG A 92 10.63 -9.09 0.86
C ARG A 92 9.60 -8.26 1.63
N GLY A 93 9.37 -7.01 1.23
CA GLY A 93 8.36 -6.15 1.83
C GLY A 93 6.95 -6.65 1.55
N LEU A 94 6.68 -7.12 0.34
CA LEU A 94 5.42 -7.75 -0.02
C LEU A 94 5.18 -9.02 0.81
N ALA A 95 6.21 -9.85 1.01
CA ALA A 95 6.10 -11.02 1.88
C ALA A 95 5.73 -10.66 3.34
N CYS A 96 5.99 -9.45 3.83
CA CYS A 96 5.54 -9.04 5.16
C CYS A 96 4.01 -8.85 5.28
N LEU A 97 3.29 -8.77 4.15
CA LEU A 97 1.85 -8.49 4.11
C LEU A 97 0.97 -9.67 4.54
N HIS A 98 1.50 -10.90 4.71
CA HIS A 98 0.72 -12.06 5.19
C HIS A 98 0.01 -11.86 6.53
N HIS A 99 0.45 -10.88 7.33
CA HIS A 99 -0.22 -10.55 8.57
C HIS A 99 -1.60 -9.95 8.32
N LEU A 100 -1.86 -9.34 7.16
CA LEU A 100 -3.09 -8.61 6.83
C LEU A 100 -4.20 -9.56 6.38
N ARG A 101 -4.75 -10.33 7.32
CA ARG A 101 -5.69 -11.42 7.04
C ARG A 101 -7.04 -10.98 6.47
N ASN A 102 -7.40 -9.71 6.68
CA ASN A 102 -8.64 -9.12 6.19
C ASN A 102 -8.46 -8.32 4.89
N LEU A 103 -7.26 -8.35 4.30
CA LEU A 103 -6.99 -7.62 3.06
C LEU A 103 -7.78 -8.24 1.90
N LYS A 104 -8.59 -7.42 1.24
CA LYS A 104 -9.45 -7.78 0.13
C LYS A 104 -8.93 -7.25 -1.20
N HIS A 105 -8.21 -6.15 -1.19
CA HIS A 105 -7.67 -5.54 -2.39
C HIS A 105 -6.24 -5.04 -2.16
N LEU A 106 -5.31 -5.48 -3.00
CA LEU A 106 -3.91 -5.11 -2.99
C LEU A 106 -3.46 -4.67 -4.37
N ASP A 107 -3.10 -3.40 -4.52
CA ASP A 107 -2.55 -2.86 -5.75
C ASP A 107 -1.02 -2.75 -5.64
N VAL A 108 -0.32 -3.53 -6.47
CA VAL A 108 1.14 -3.65 -6.57
C VAL A 108 1.63 -3.29 -7.97
N SER A 109 0.89 -2.44 -8.67
CA SER A 109 1.26 -1.92 -9.99
C SER A 109 2.58 -1.15 -9.95
N ASP A 110 3.38 -1.25 -11.01
CA ASP A 110 4.58 -0.43 -11.19
C ASP A 110 5.56 -0.45 -10.00
N LEU A 111 5.88 -1.66 -9.51
CA LEU A 111 6.93 -1.87 -8.49
C LEU A 111 8.26 -2.28 -9.17
N PRO A 112 9.15 -1.32 -9.53
CA PRO A 112 10.35 -1.62 -10.31
C PRO A 112 11.41 -2.44 -9.54
N ALA A 113 11.36 -2.46 -8.21
CA ALA A 113 12.29 -3.22 -7.37
C ALA A 113 11.85 -4.68 -7.15
N VAL A 114 10.68 -5.08 -7.66
CA VAL A 114 10.22 -6.47 -7.71
C VAL A 114 10.73 -7.12 -8.98
N SER A 115 11.66 -8.09 -8.85
CA SER A 115 12.34 -8.70 -9.98
C SER A 115 11.58 -9.91 -10.54
N HIS A 116 10.99 -10.72 -9.65
CA HIS A 116 10.33 -11.97 -9.97
C HIS A 116 8.82 -11.86 -9.73
N LYS A 117 8.16 -10.98 -10.49
CA LYS A 117 6.72 -10.69 -10.35
C LYS A 117 5.84 -11.96 -10.32
N GLY A 118 6.13 -12.95 -11.16
CA GLY A 118 5.39 -14.22 -11.18
C GLY A 118 5.53 -15.05 -9.91
N LEU A 119 6.72 -15.10 -9.30
CA LEU A 119 6.93 -15.80 -8.02
C LEU A 119 6.25 -15.05 -6.88
N VAL A 120 6.31 -13.72 -6.90
CA VAL A 120 5.61 -12.87 -5.93
C VAL A 120 4.10 -13.08 -6.02
N MET A 121 3.53 -13.19 -7.23
CA MET A 121 2.11 -13.44 -7.39
C MET A 121 1.68 -14.74 -6.72
N ILE A 122 2.37 -15.85 -7.03
CA ILE A 122 2.09 -17.16 -6.42
C ILE A 122 2.21 -17.07 -4.89
N LEU A 123 3.26 -16.40 -4.39
CA LEU A 123 3.47 -16.20 -2.96
C LEU A 123 2.31 -15.41 -2.32
N MET A 124 1.86 -14.34 -2.95
CA MET A 124 0.77 -13.51 -2.46
C MET A 124 -0.58 -14.25 -2.50
N GLU A 125 -0.87 -15.00 -3.56
CA GLU A 125 -2.09 -15.81 -3.68
C GLU A 125 -2.17 -16.87 -2.55
N GLU A 126 -1.05 -17.51 -2.22
CA GLU A 126 -0.99 -18.47 -1.11
C GLU A 126 -1.14 -17.81 0.26
N MET A 127 -0.54 -16.62 0.46
CA MET A 127 -0.56 -15.91 1.74
C MET A 127 -1.84 -15.12 1.99
N LEU A 128 -2.52 -14.68 0.92
CA LEU A 128 -3.70 -13.82 0.94
C LEU A 128 -4.77 -14.35 -0.04
N PRO A 129 -5.31 -15.56 0.17
CA PRO A 129 -6.17 -16.26 -0.80
C PRO A 129 -7.52 -15.58 -1.07
N ALA A 130 -7.95 -14.68 -0.19
CA ALA A 130 -9.19 -13.91 -0.32
C ALA A 130 -8.95 -12.48 -0.84
N CYS A 131 -7.70 -12.14 -1.21
CA CYS A 131 -7.30 -10.82 -1.65
C CYS A 131 -7.21 -10.77 -3.19
N GLU A 132 -7.89 -9.79 -3.78
CA GLU A 132 -7.69 -9.42 -5.17
C GLU A 132 -6.38 -8.63 -5.31
N ILE A 133 -5.45 -9.17 -6.10
CA ILE A 133 -4.15 -8.56 -6.34
C ILE A 133 -4.13 -8.00 -7.77
N VAL A 134 -3.76 -6.72 -7.91
CA VAL A 134 -3.72 -6.01 -9.20
C VAL A 134 -2.32 -5.47 -9.46
N GLY A 135 -1.92 -5.38 -10.74
CA GLY A 135 -0.70 -4.69 -11.15
C GLY A 135 0.51 -5.58 -11.44
N ILE A 136 0.35 -6.89 -11.31
CA ILE A 136 1.33 -7.88 -11.76
C ILE A 136 0.86 -8.45 -13.09
N ASP A 137 1.47 -8.02 -14.18
CA ASP A 137 1.30 -8.67 -15.48
C ASP A 137 2.29 -9.84 -15.60
N TYR A 138 1.78 -11.06 -15.84
CA TYR A 138 2.60 -12.26 -16.04
C TYR A 138 3.55 -12.12 -17.25
N THR A 139 3.25 -11.21 -18.18
CA THR A 139 3.99 -11.06 -19.44
C THR A 139 5.31 -10.30 -19.30
N ASP A 140 5.50 -9.53 -18.23
CA ASP A 140 6.73 -8.74 -18.01
C ASP A 140 7.99 -9.60 -17.83
N GLY A 141 7.85 -10.80 -17.24
CA GLY A 141 8.96 -11.73 -17.04
C GLY A 141 9.46 -12.35 -18.35
N LEU A 142 8.56 -12.59 -19.31
CA LEU A 142 8.88 -13.18 -20.62
C LEU A 142 9.57 -12.16 -21.54
N LEU A 143 9.13 -10.90 -21.51
CA LEU A 143 9.69 -9.84 -22.35
C LEU A 143 11.14 -9.49 -21.95
N HIS A 144 11.44 -9.49 -20.64
CA HIS A 144 12.79 -9.18 -20.15
C HIS A 144 13.82 -10.27 -20.47
N GLU A 145 13.41 -11.55 -20.51
CA GLU A 145 14.26 -12.66 -20.98
C GLU A 145 14.44 -12.66 -22.50
N GLU A 146 13.39 -12.38 -23.27
CA GLU A 146 13.48 -12.28 -24.74
C GLU A 146 14.37 -11.12 -25.21
N LEU A 147 14.31 -9.97 -24.53
CA LEU A 147 15.19 -8.83 -24.80
C LEU A 147 16.65 -9.15 -24.45
N ARG A 148 16.91 -9.89 -23.36
CA ARG A 148 18.27 -10.35 -23.02
C ARG A 148 18.83 -11.36 -24.02
N ARG A 149 18.00 -12.25 -24.57
CA ARG A 149 18.39 -13.21 -25.61
C ARG A 149 18.62 -12.57 -26.98
N LYS A 150 17.98 -11.44 -27.29
CA LYS A 150 18.20 -10.69 -28.54
C LYS A 150 19.43 -9.78 -28.51
N CYS A 151 19.96 -9.48 -27.32
CA CYS A 151 21.12 -8.58 -27.12
C CYS A 151 22.42 -9.32 -26.73
N ALA A 152 22.44 -10.66 -26.79
CA ALA A 152 23.60 -11.52 -26.55
C ALA A 152 23.95 -12.30 -27.83
#